data_AF-A0A645CMJ7-F1
#
_entry.id   AF-A0A645CMJ7-F1
#
_cell.length_a   1.000
_cell.length_b   1.000
_cell.length_c   1.000
_cell.angle_alpha   90.00
_cell.angle_beta   90.00
_cell.angle_gamma   90.00
#
_symmetry.space_group_name_H-M   'P 1'
#
loop_
_entity.id
_entity.type
_entity.pdbx_description
1 polymer ?
#
loop_
_entity_poly.entity_id
_entity_poly.type
_entity_poly.pdbx_seq_one_letter_code
_entity_poly.pdbx_strand_id
1 'polypeptide(L)'
;MQDGEPIEHRMLSNAIEKAQKRVEDRNFEIRKHLLDYDDVLNEQRNYLYTERDAILSDEHLIERVRTICHEIGDDLVDQVFSDAKESQKGAKILSEMLTTFHLEIPVLKAEATSDEYKQHLRSCINTEIDDKVALTGEKPFNDFLRFNYLRQIDLRWQDHLTALEDLRDAVGLRSYAQKNPLVEYKVEGFEIFTEMLEGIKQFMAQTLVRVQITKNEESYQRKTPAKRTIESHSARGAFASESQGPRRVQGGDHAAAVTVRRDQPKVGRNDPCPCGSGKKYKYCHGRNA
;
A
#
# COMPACT_ATOMS: atom_id res chain seq x y z
N MET A 1 53.26 -36.02 30.02
CA MET A 1 53.17 -34.59 29.67
C MET A 1 53.00 -33.85 30.98
N GLN A 2 53.89 -32.88 31.24
CA GLN A 2 53.74 -32.04 32.43
C GLN A 2 52.69 -30.96 32.15
N ASP A 3 51.96 -30.56 33.19
CA ASP A 3 50.91 -29.55 33.08
C ASP A 3 51.55 -28.20 32.71
N GLY A 4 51.13 -27.61 31.59
CA GLY A 4 51.59 -26.28 31.14
C GLY A 4 52.63 -26.21 30.02
N GLU A 5 53.10 -27.34 29.45
CA GLU A 5 53.98 -27.31 28.27
C GLU A 5 53.17 -27.04 26.97
N PRO A 6 53.62 -26.12 26.07
CA PRO A 6 52.96 -25.88 24.79
C PRO A 6 52.98 -27.13 23.91
N ILE A 7 51.80 -27.59 23.48
CA ILE A 7 51.66 -28.75 22.60
C ILE A 7 51.66 -28.30 21.14
N GLU A 8 52.75 -28.55 20.43
CA GLU A 8 52.84 -28.34 18.97
C GLU A 8 52.78 -29.69 18.25
N HIS A 9 51.57 -30.19 17.99
CA HIS A 9 51.38 -31.45 17.28
C HIS A 9 50.62 -31.23 15.96
N ARG A 10 51.29 -31.40 14.82
CA ARG A 10 50.71 -31.14 13.47
C ARG A 10 49.41 -31.91 13.22
N MET A 11 49.28 -33.13 13.73
CA MET A 11 48.04 -33.92 13.62
C MET A 11 46.86 -33.26 14.35
N LEU A 12 47.10 -32.59 15.48
CA LEU A 12 46.07 -31.87 16.23
C LEU A 12 45.66 -30.59 15.49
N SER A 13 46.62 -29.82 14.97
CA SER A 13 46.33 -28.65 14.12
C SER A 13 45.50 -29.04 12.89
N ASN A 14 45.88 -30.11 12.18
CA ASN A 14 45.10 -30.62 11.04
C ASN A 14 43.70 -31.14 11.44
N ALA A 15 43.56 -31.68 12.65
CA ALA A 15 42.26 -32.11 13.17
C ALA A 15 41.36 -30.90 13.49
N ILE A 16 41.92 -29.83 14.06
CA ILE A 16 41.22 -28.57 14.32
C ILE A 16 40.81 -27.92 13.00
N GLU A 17 41.71 -27.85 12.01
CA GLU A 17 41.39 -27.32 10.68
C GLU A 17 40.25 -28.09 10.01
N LYS A 18 40.29 -29.43 10.04
CA LYS A 18 39.18 -30.27 9.54
C LYS A 18 37.87 -30.03 10.29
N ALA A 19 37.93 -29.83 11.61
CA ALA A 19 36.75 -29.53 12.41
C ALA A 19 36.17 -28.15 12.06
N GLN A 20 37.03 -27.13 11.89
CA GLN A 20 36.65 -25.79 11.42
C GLN A 20 35.99 -25.86 10.06
N LYS A 21 36.61 -26.55 9.09
CA LYS A 21 36.03 -26.73 7.75
C LYS A 21 34.66 -27.38 7.80
N ARG A 22 34.44 -28.41 8.62
CA ARG A 22 33.12 -29.04 8.79
C ARG A 22 32.08 -28.07 9.38
N VAL A 23 32.48 -27.21 10.31
CA VAL A 23 31.60 -26.18 10.87
C VAL A 23 31.25 -25.14 9.80
N GLU A 24 32.22 -24.73 9.00
CA GLU A 24 32.00 -23.83 7.86
C GLU A 24 31.08 -24.45 6.81
N ASP A 25 31.31 -25.70 6.42
CA ASP A 25 30.48 -26.44 5.47
C ASP A 25 29.03 -26.52 5.99
N ARG A 26 28.84 -26.87 7.27
CA ARG A 26 27.51 -26.88 7.90
C ARG A 26 26.84 -25.50 7.89
N ASN A 27 27.58 -24.45 8.22
CA ASN A 27 27.06 -23.08 8.21
C ASN A 27 26.72 -22.62 6.79
N PHE A 28 27.52 -23.01 5.81
CA PHE A 28 27.28 -22.74 4.40
C PHE A 28 26.01 -23.43 3.92
N GLU A 29 25.81 -24.71 4.24
CA GLU A 29 24.58 -25.45 3.90
C GLU A 29 23.33 -24.78 4.49
N ILE A 30 23.38 -24.35 5.75
CA ILE A 30 22.26 -23.63 6.39
C ILE A 30 21.94 -22.33 5.63
N ARG A 31 22.97 -21.53 5.28
CA ARG A 31 22.78 -20.28 4.54
C ARG A 31 22.26 -20.51 3.13
N LYS A 32 22.77 -21.54 2.44
CA LYS A 32 22.31 -21.91 1.11
C LYS A 32 20.82 -22.28 1.15
N HIS A 33 20.41 -23.09 2.13
CA HIS A 33 19.01 -23.43 2.30
C HIS A 33 18.14 -22.19 2.54
N LEU A 34 18.58 -21.24 3.38
CA LEU A 34 17.85 -19.99 3.60
C LEU A 34 17.75 -19.14 2.32
N LEU A 35 18.85 -19.05 1.56
CA LEU A 35 18.89 -18.35 0.27
C LEU A 35 17.89 -18.94 -0.73
N ASP A 36 17.72 -20.27 -0.76
CA ASP A 36 16.78 -20.92 -1.68
C ASP A 36 15.31 -20.49 -1.43
N TYR A 37 14.94 -20.15 -0.18
CA TYR A 37 13.60 -19.59 0.13
C TYR A 37 13.50 -18.11 -0.25
N ASP A 38 14.57 -17.35 0.00
CA ASP A 38 14.65 -15.93 -0.35
C ASP A 38 14.60 -15.73 -1.88
N ASP A 39 15.16 -16.65 -2.66
CA ASP A 39 15.11 -16.59 -4.13
C ASP A 39 13.68 -16.60 -4.66
N VAL A 40 12.78 -17.39 -4.06
CA VAL A 40 11.35 -17.43 -4.42
C VAL A 40 10.69 -16.08 -4.14
N LEU A 41 10.93 -15.50 -2.96
CA LEU A 41 10.43 -14.18 -2.59
C LEU A 41 10.97 -13.09 -3.53
N ASN A 42 12.24 -13.20 -3.91
CA ASN A 42 12.89 -12.24 -4.77
C ASN A 42 12.33 -12.28 -6.20
N GLU A 43 12.08 -13.47 -6.76
CA GLU A 43 11.41 -13.63 -8.06
C GLU A 43 10.01 -13.00 -8.05
N GLN A 44 9.19 -13.32 -7.04
CA GLN A 44 7.85 -12.77 -6.89
C GLN A 44 7.86 -11.24 -6.70
N ARG A 45 8.79 -10.72 -5.89
CA ARG A 45 8.96 -9.28 -5.68
C ARG A 45 9.33 -8.56 -6.98
N ASN A 46 10.25 -9.11 -7.75
CA ASN A 46 10.68 -8.51 -9.01
C ASN A 46 9.53 -8.46 -10.03
N TYR A 47 8.74 -9.53 -10.13
CA TYR A 47 7.53 -9.54 -10.93
C TYR A 47 6.55 -8.44 -10.47
N LEU A 48 6.25 -8.40 -9.17
CA LEU A 48 5.27 -7.46 -8.63
C LEU A 48 5.69 -6.00 -8.84
N TYR A 49 6.96 -5.67 -8.63
CA TYR A 49 7.46 -4.31 -8.85
C TYR A 49 7.49 -3.93 -10.32
N THR A 50 7.73 -4.89 -11.22
CA THR A 50 7.59 -4.65 -12.66
C THR A 50 6.14 -4.29 -13.02
N GLU A 51 5.16 -5.06 -12.50
CA GLU A 51 3.74 -4.76 -12.71
C GLU A 51 3.34 -3.42 -12.08
N ARG A 52 3.83 -3.13 -10.87
CA ARG A 52 3.56 -1.89 -10.16
C ARG A 52 4.07 -0.66 -10.92
N ASP A 53 5.28 -0.74 -11.47
CA ASP A 53 5.85 0.33 -12.29
C ASP A 53 5.11 0.49 -13.62
N ALA A 54 4.70 -0.63 -14.24
CA ALA A 54 3.85 -0.59 -15.43
C ALA A 54 2.56 0.18 -15.16
N ILE A 55 1.83 -0.16 -14.07
CA ILE A 55 0.59 0.53 -13.65
C ILE A 55 0.83 2.01 -13.34
N LEU A 56 1.97 2.34 -12.71
CA LEU A 56 2.30 3.73 -12.39
C LEU A 56 2.42 4.60 -13.65
N SER A 57 3.00 4.04 -14.72
CA SER A 57 3.22 4.72 -16.00
C SER A 57 2.05 4.62 -16.99
N ASP A 58 1.08 3.74 -16.73
CA ASP A 58 -0.01 3.44 -17.67
C ASP A 58 -1.04 4.59 -17.75
N GLU A 59 -1.29 5.08 -18.96
CA GLU A 59 -2.28 6.11 -19.28
C GLU A 59 -3.66 5.54 -19.62
N HIS A 60 -3.77 4.22 -19.83
CA HIS A 60 -4.95 3.52 -20.32
C HIS A 60 -5.39 2.38 -19.39
N LEU A 61 -5.28 2.58 -18.08
CA LEU A 61 -5.70 1.60 -17.06
C LEU A 61 -7.19 1.26 -17.12
N ILE A 62 -8.02 2.17 -17.63
CA ILE A 62 -9.45 1.91 -17.85
C ILE A 62 -9.61 0.69 -18.78
N GLU A 63 -8.86 0.64 -19.88
CA GLU A 63 -8.96 -0.46 -20.85
C GLU A 63 -8.35 -1.75 -20.33
N ARG A 64 -7.22 -1.64 -19.60
CA ARG A 64 -6.62 -2.78 -18.90
C ARG A 64 -7.61 -3.42 -17.94
N VAL A 65 -8.29 -2.63 -17.11
CA VAL A 65 -9.28 -3.15 -16.15
C VAL A 65 -10.58 -3.58 -16.85
N ARG A 66 -10.98 -2.93 -17.95
CA ARG A 66 -12.10 -3.39 -18.80
C ARG A 66 -11.86 -4.80 -19.33
N THR A 67 -10.65 -5.09 -19.82
CA THR A 67 -10.29 -6.44 -20.28
C THR A 67 -10.40 -7.46 -19.15
N ILE A 68 -9.94 -7.12 -17.93
CA ILE A 68 -10.10 -7.96 -16.74
C ILE A 68 -11.59 -8.20 -16.44
N CYS A 69 -12.45 -7.19 -16.55
CA CYS A 69 -13.90 -7.38 -16.37
C CYS A 69 -14.49 -8.36 -17.40
N HIS A 70 -14.01 -8.31 -18.65
CA HIS A 70 -14.44 -9.24 -19.70
C HIS A 70 -13.97 -10.66 -19.42
N GLU A 71 -12.72 -10.85 -19.01
CA GLU A 71 -12.18 -12.17 -18.60
C GLU A 71 -13.03 -12.77 -17.48
N ILE A 72 -13.28 -12.01 -16.40
CA ILE A 72 -14.12 -12.47 -15.28
C ILE A 72 -15.55 -12.81 -15.73
N GLY A 73 -16.13 -11.98 -16.61
CA GLY A 73 -17.47 -12.24 -17.15
C GLY A 73 -17.52 -13.49 -18.03
N ASP A 74 -16.49 -13.74 -18.83
CA ASP A 74 -16.38 -14.91 -19.68
C ASP A 74 -16.21 -16.20 -18.85
N ASP A 75 -15.31 -16.18 -17.87
CA ASP A 75 -15.05 -17.31 -16.97
C ASP A 75 -16.31 -17.70 -16.19
N LEU A 76 -17.04 -16.69 -15.71
CA LEU A 76 -18.33 -16.87 -15.05
C LEU A 76 -19.33 -17.58 -15.95
N VAL A 77 -19.46 -17.14 -17.21
CA VAL A 77 -20.37 -17.77 -18.18
C VAL A 77 -19.94 -19.20 -18.43
N ASP A 78 -18.66 -19.46 -18.66
CA ASP A 78 -18.17 -20.82 -18.92
C ASP A 78 -18.43 -21.76 -17.74
N GLN A 79 -18.19 -21.31 -16.51
CA GLN A 79 -18.48 -22.08 -15.31
C GLN A 79 -19.98 -22.40 -15.19
N VAL A 80 -20.86 -21.42 -15.40
CA VAL A 80 -22.31 -21.65 -15.33
C VAL A 80 -22.79 -22.59 -16.44
N PHE A 81 -22.24 -22.46 -17.66
CA PHE A 81 -22.61 -23.33 -18.78
C PHE A 81 -22.14 -24.77 -18.61
N SER A 82 -21.03 -25.00 -17.91
CA SER A 82 -20.55 -26.34 -17.52
C SER A 82 -21.46 -26.99 -16.47
N ASP A 83 -21.85 -26.23 -15.44
CA ASP A 83 -22.36 -26.83 -14.19
C ASP A 83 -23.88 -26.73 -14.03
N ALA A 84 -24.54 -25.80 -14.71
CA ALA A 84 -25.96 -25.51 -14.51
C ALA A 84 -26.87 -26.19 -15.54
N LYS A 85 -28.06 -26.59 -15.08
CA LYS A 85 -29.16 -26.99 -15.96
C LYS A 85 -29.55 -25.82 -16.86
N GLU A 86 -29.92 -26.12 -18.11
CA GLU A 86 -30.30 -25.12 -19.14
C GLU A 86 -31.27 -24.05 -18.62
N SER A 87 -32.34 -24.48 -17.93
CA SER A 87 -33.38 -23.59 -17.42
C SER A 87 -32.93 -22.63 -16.31
N GLN A 88 -31.74 -22.84 -15.73
CA GLN A 88 -31.21 -22.05 -14.61
C GLN A 88 -30.03 -21.17 -15.02
N LYS A 89 -29.46 -21.34 -16.21
CA LYS A 89 -28.24 -20.63 -16.64
C LYS A 89 -28.38 -19.12 -16.57
N GLY A 90 -29.41 -18.57 -17.23
CA GLY A 90 -29.64 -17.12 -17.26
C GLY A 90 -29.85 -16.51 -15.87
N ALA A 91 -30.61 -17.18 -14.99
CA ALA A 91 -30.85 -16.71 -13.63
C ALA A 91 -29.57 -16.75 -12.77
N LYS A 92 -28.75 -17.80 -12.92
CA LYS A 92 -27.46 -17.89 -12.22
C LYS A 92 -26.49 -16.81 -12.69
N ILE A 93 -26.34 -16.63 -14.00
CA ILE A 93 -25.47 -15.58 -14.58
C ILE A 93 -25.88 -14.20 -14.06
N LEU A 94 -27.18 -13.88 -14.07
CA LEU A 94 -27.69 -12.63 -13.50
C LEU A 94 -27.33 -12.51 -12.01
N SER A 95 -27.58 -13.55 -11.21
CA SER A 95 -27.32 -13.50 -9.76
C SER A 95 -25.83 -13.31 -9.44
N GLU A 96 -24.94 -13.94 -10.20
CA GLU A 96 -23.49 -13.84 -10.01
C GLU A 96 -22.97 -12.48 -10.49
N MET A 97 -23.50 -11.95 -11.59
CA MET A 97 -23.17 -10.60 -12.07
C MET A 97 -23.66 -9.51 -11.13
N LEU A 98 -24.85 -9.65 -10.55
CA LEU A 98 -25.34 -8.75 -9.51
C LEU A 98 -24.47 -8.84 -8.25
N THR A 99 -24.11 -10.05 -7.83
CA THR A 99 -23.28 -10.25 -6.63
C THR A 99 -21.86 -9.73 -6.83
N THR A 100 -21.26 -9.95 -7.99
CA THR A 100 -19.87 -9.61 -8.31
C THR A 100 -19.72 -8.15 -8.74
N PHE A 101 -20.59 -7.64 -9.60
CA PHE A 101 -20.43 -6.31 -10.18
C PHE A 101 -21.50 -5.31 -9.76
N HIS A 102 -22.57 -5.74 -9.07
CA HIS A 102 -23.77 -4.92 -8.83
C HIS A 102 -24.38 -4.40 -10.13
N LEU A 103 -24.18 -5.16 -11.21
CA LEU A 103 -24.67 -4.84 -12.53
C LEU A 103 -25.88 -5.70 -12.82
N GLU A 104 -27.04 -5.05 -12.95
CA GLU A 104 -28.24 -5.71 -13.46
C GLU A 104 -28.12 -5.90 -14.97
N ILE A 105 -28.25 -7.13 -15.41
CA ILE A 105 -28.13 -7.50 -16.82
C ILE A 105 -29.45 -8.13 -17.30
N PRO A 106 -29.96 -7.76 -18.48
CA PRO A 106 -31.09 -8.44 -19.07
C PRO A 106 -30.78 -9.93 -19.28
N VAL A 107 -31.68 -10.81 -18.82
CA VAL A 107 -31.56 -12.25 -19.06
C VAL A 107 -31.89 -12.54 -20.53
N LEU A 108 -31.00 -13.25 -21.22
CA LEU A 108 -31.23 -13.70 -22.59
C LEU A 108 -32.24 -14.86 -22.63
N LYS A 109 -32.63 -15.25 -23.84
CA LYS A 109 -33.51 -16.41 -24.07
C LYS A 109 -32.85 -17.70 -23.54
N ALA A 110 -33.68 -18.69 -23.21
CA ALA A 110 -33.21 -19.94 -22.62
C ALA A 110 -32.29 -20.74 -23.57
N GLU A 111 -32.45 -20.57 -24.88
CA GLU A 111 -31.67 -21.25 -25.92
C GLU A 111 -30.39 -20.49 -26.32
N ALA A 112 -30.08 -19.37 -25.64
CA ALA A 112 -28.90 -18.58 -25.95
C ALA A 112 -27.62 -19.36 -25.62
N THR A 113 -26.65 -19.27 -26.52
CA THR A 113 -25.35 -19.94 -26.44
C THR A 113 -24.40 -19.23 -25.47
N SER A 114 -23.33 -19.93 -25.04
CA SER A 114 -22.29 -19.33 -24.18
C SER A 114 -21.72 -18.05 -24.81
N ASP A 115 -21.38 -18.10 -26.11
CA ASP A 115 -20.81 -16.94 -26.82
C ASP A 115 -21.78 -15.75 -26.89
N GLU A 116 -23.08 -16.00 -27.07
CA GLU A 116 -24.10 -14.94 -27.03
C GLU A 116 -24.18 -14.28 -25.65
N TYR A 117 -24.11 -15.06 -24.57
CA TYR A 117 -24.05 -14.52 -23.21
C TYR A 117 -22.77 -13.70 -22.98
N LYS A 118 -21.60 -14.22 -23.36
CA LYS A 118 -20.32 -13.50 -23.25
C LYS A 118 -20.35 -12.17 -23.98
N GLN A 119 -20.81 -12.16 -25.23
CA GLN A 119 -20.93 -10.92 -26.01
C GLN A 119 -21.91 -9.93 -25.36
N HIS A 120 -23.04 -10.42 -24.85
CA HIS A 120 -24.02 -9.59 -24.16
C HIS A 120 -23.44 -8.98 -22.87
N LEU A 121 -22.77 -9.79 -22.03
CA LEU A 121 -22.13 -9.31 -20.79
C LEU A 121 -21.07 -8.25 -21.08
N ARG A 122 -20.20 -8.49 -22.06
CA ARG A 122 -19.18 -7.51 -22.48
C ARG A 122 -19.82 -6.20 -22.92
N SER A 123 -20.92 -6.26 -23.67
CA SER A 123 -21.68 -5.07 -24.10
C SER A 123 -22.24 -4.28 -22.92
N CYS A 124 -22.87 -4.97 -21.95
CA CYS A 124 -23.39 -4.33 -20.73
C CYS A 124 -22.26 -3.69 -19.90
N ILE A 125 -21.16 -4.41 -19.68
CA ILE A 125 -19.99 -3.92 -18.96
C ILE A 125 -19.39 -2.69 -19.67
N ASN A 126 -19.29 -2.73 -20.99
CA ASN A 126 -18.75 -1.62 -21.78
C ASN A 126 -19.61 -0.37 -21.64
N THR A 127 -20.92 -0.53 -21.78
CA THR A 127 -21.88 0.58 -21.65
C THR A 127 -21.76 1.23 -20.27
N GLU A 128 -21.74 0.42 -19.21
CA GLU A 128 -21.59 0.91 -17.82
C GLU A 128 -20.26 1.66 -17.60
N ILE A 129 -19.15 1.16 -18.17
CA ILE A 129 -17.84 1.82 -18.07
C ILE A 129 -17.83 3.12 -18.88
N ASP A 130 -18.37 3.11 -20.10
CA ASP A 130 -18.36 4.25 -21.00
C ASP A 130 -19.21 5.40 -20.45
N ASP A 131 -20.37 5.10 -19.87
CA ASP A 131 -21.22 6.07 -19.18
C ASP A 131 -20.50 6.73 -18.01
N LYS A 132 -19.74 5.96 -17.23
CA LYS A 132 -18.91 6.49 -16.14
C LYS A 132 -17.81 7.40 -16.66
N VAL A 133 -17.07 6.95 -17.66
CA VAL A 133 -15.99 7.74 -18.27
C VAL A 133 -16.54 9.06 -18.83
N ALA A 134 -17.72 9.05 -19.45
CA ALA A 134 -18.38 10.26 -19.95
C ALA A 134 -18.76 11.23 -18.82
N LEU A 135 -19.06 10.73 -17.62
CA LEU A 135 -19.43 11.54 -16.45
C LEU A 135 -18.22 12.15 -15.71
N THR A 136 -17.12 11.41 -15.54
CA THR A 136 -15.91 11.86 -14.81
C THR A 136 -14.85 12.49 -15.69
N GLY A 137 -14.79 12.11 -16.97
CA GLY A 137 -13.65 12.32 -17.84
C GLY A 137 -12.57 11.25 -17.67
N GLU A 138 -11.85 10.98 -18.76
CA GLU A 138 -10.90 9.87 -18.86
C GLU A 138 -9.73 9.98 -17.88
N LYS A 139 -9.02 11.11 -17.88
CA LYS A 139 -7.83 11.31 -17.02
C LYS A 139 -8.12 11.21 -15.52
N PRO A 140 -9.12 11.92 -14.95
CA PRO A 140 -9.45 11.79 -13.53
C PRO A 140 -9.83 10.35 -13.15
N PHE A 141 -10.55 9.65 -14.04
CA PHE A 141 -10.94 8.27 -13.79
C PHE A 141 -9.75 7.30 -13.85
N ASN A 142 -8.85 7.49 -14.81
CA ASN A 142 -7.61 6.74 -14.90
C ASN A 142 -6.71 6.97 -13.66
N ASP A 143 -6.61 8.21 -13.18
CA ASP A 143 -5.87 8.55 -11.96
C ASP A 143 -6.49 7.89 -10.71
N PHE A 144 -7.83 7.83 -10.64
CA PHE A 144 -8.55 7.11 -9.59
C PHE A 144 -8.25 5.61 -9.63
N LEU A 145 -8.28 4.99 -10.81
CA LEU A 145 -7.94 3.57 -10.96
C LEU A 145 -6.49 3.32 -10.57
N ARG A 146 -5.53 4.14 -11.03
CA ARG A 146 -4.12 4.03 -10.66
C ARG A 146 -3.92 4.04 -9.15
N PHE A 147 -4.55 4.99 -8.47
CA PHE A 147 -4.45 5.07 -7.02
C PHE A 147 -4.97 3.80 -6.32
N ASN A 148 -6.14 3.31 -6.72
CA ASN A 148 -6.71 2.10 -6.12
C ASN A 148 -5.90 0.84 -6.45
N TYR A 149 -5.40 0.73 -7.68
CA TYR A 149 -4.61 -0.42 -8.14
C TYR A 149 -3.29 -0.52 -7.36
N LEU A 150 -2.54 0.57 -7.28
CA LEU A 150 -1.28 0.62 -6.51
C LEU A 150 -1.51 0.33 -5.03
N ARG A 151 -2.54 0.95 -4.43
CA ARG A 151 -2.89 0.70 -3.03
C ARG A 151 -3.26 -0.76 -2.78
N GLN A 152 -3.99 -1.39 -3.71
CA GLN A 152 -4.39 -2.78 -3.58
C GLN A 152 -3.20 -3.72 -3.72
N ILE A 153 -2.27 -3.45 -4.64
CA ILE A 153 -1.00 -4.18 -4.75
C ILE A 153 -0.23 -4.11 -3.44
N ASP A 154 -0.03 -2.90 -2.91
CA ASP A 154 0.77 -2.69 -1.70
C ASP A 154 0.14 -3.41 -0.49
N LEU A 155 -1.19 -3.37 -0.34
CA LEU A 155 -1.90 -4.09 0.72
C LEU A 155 -1.78 -5.61 0.59
N ARG A 156 -2.06 -6.15 -0.59
CA ARG A 156 -2.05 -7.60 -0.83
C ARG A 156 -0.66 -8.21 -0.76
N TRP A 157 0.36 -7.47 -1.18
CA TRP A 157 1.74 -7.89 -1.05
C TRP A 157 2.17 -8.02 0.41
N GLN A 158 1.74 -7.11 1.28
CA GLN A 158 2.02 -7.20 2.70
C GLN A 158 1.39 -8.48 3.30
N ASP A 159 0.12 -8.74 3.00
CA ASP A 159 -0.57 -9.97 3.44
C ASP A 159 0.16 -11.24 2.93
N HIS A 160 0.60 -11.21 1.67
CA HIS A 160 1.34 -12.31 1.03
C HIS A 160 2.69 -12.59 1.69
N LEU A 161 3.44 -11.55 2.07
CA LEU A 161 4.70 -11.71 2.81
C LEU A 161 4.48 -12.43 4.14
N THR A 162 3.42 -12.06 4.88
CA THR A 162 3.04 -12.75 6.12
C THR A 162 2.64 -14.20 5.84
N ALA A 163 1.84 -14.45 4.80
CA ALA A 163 1.45 -15.81 4.42
C ALA A 163 2.66 -16.70 4.05
N LEU A 164 3.68 -16.15 3.37
CA LEU A 164 4.90 -16.88 3.06
C LEU A 164 5.80 -17.12 4.28
N GLU A 165 5.84 -16.18 5.23
CA GLU A 165 6.52 -16.41 6.51
C GLU A 165 5.88 -17.58 7.27
N ASP A 166 4.56 -17.60 7.38
CA ASP A 166 3.80 -18.69 8.02
C ASP A 166 3.99 -20.03 7.27
N LEU A 167 3.95 -19.99 5.93
CA LEU A 167 4.17 -21.17 5.10
C LEU A 167 5.56 -21.78 5.32
N ARG A 168 6.60 -20.94 5.39
CA ARG A 168 7.98 -21.39 5.62
C ARG A 168 8.08 -22.18 6.93
N ASP A 169 7.44 -21.70 7.98
CA ASP A 169 7.44 -22.36 9.29
C ASP A 169 6.61 -23.67 9.25
N ALA A 170 5.46 -23.66 8.59
CA ALA A 170 4.58 -24.83 8.46
C ALA A 170 5.21 -25.97 7.64
N VAL A 171 5.89 -25.64 6.54
CA VAL A 171 6.47 -26.61 5.62
C VAL A 171 7.68 -27.33 6.24
N GLY A 172 8.34 -26.72 7.22
CA GLY A 172 9.35 -27.38 8.06
C GLY A 172 8.84 -28.68 8.71
N LEU A 173 7.57 -28.70 9.12
CA LEU A 173 6.92 -29.88 9.71
C LEU A 173 6.56 -30.97 8.68
N ARG A 174 6.58 -30.67 7.37
CA ARG A 174 6.28 -31.65 6.32
C ARG A 174 7.44 -32.58 6.00
N SER A 175 8.64 -32.25 6.49
CA SER A 175 9.80 -33.15 6.45
C SER A 175 9.52 -34.52 7.11
N TYR A 176 8.61 -34.57 8.10
CA TYR A 176 8.15 -35.83 8.72
C TYR A 176 7.43 -36.77 7.75
N ALA A 177 6.82 -36.24 6.68
CA ALA A 177 6.15 -37.01 5.64
C ALA A 177 7.07 -37.39 4.46
N GLN A 178 8.40 -37.27 4.62
CA GLN A 178 9.41 -37.56 3.58
C GLN A 178 9.29 -36.70 2.30
N LYS A 179 8.55 -35.58 2.38
CA LYS A 179 8.49 -34.59 1.31
C LYS A 179 9.63 -33.57 1.48
N ASN A 180 10.13 -33.02 0.37
CA ASN A 180 11.13 -31.96 0.40
C ASN A 180 10.46 -30.62 0.76
N PRO A 181 10.77 -30.01 1.93
CA PRO A 181 10.16 -28.76 2.35
C PRO A 181 10.31 -27.62 1.33
N LEU A 182 11.47 -27.49 0.70
CA LEU A 182 11.70 -26.41 -0.27
C LEU A 182 10.79 -26.53 -1.51
N VAL A 183 10.50 -27.76 -1.95
CA VAL A 183 9.62 -27.99 -3.11
C VAL A 183 8.18 -27.64 -2.75
N GLU A 184 7.71 -28.08 -1.58
CA GLU A 184 6.35 -27.76 -1.11
C GLU A 184 6.17 -26.25 -0.91
N TYR A 185 7.17 -25.57 -0.34
CA TYR A 185 7.17 -24.12 -0.21
C TYR A 185 7.07 -23.41 -1.56
N LYS A 186 7.80 -23.89 -2.58
CA LYS A 186 7.73 -23.33 -3.93
C LYS A 186 6.37 -23.50 -4.58
N VAL A 187 5.76 -24.68 -4.46
CA VAL A 187 4.46 -24.98 -5.05
C VAL A 187 3.35 -24.17 -4.35
N GLU A 188 3.22 -24.31 -3.04
CA GLU A 188 2.18 -23.59 -2.29
C GLU A 188 2.42 -22.08 -2.30
N GLY A 189 3.67 -21.64 -2.21
CA GLY A 189 4.02 -20.23 -2.29
C GLY A 189 3.70 -19.61 -3.66
N PHE A 190 3.73 -20.40 -4.74
CA PHE A 190 3.28 -19.96 -6.05
C PHE A 190 1.75 -19.89 -6.12
N GLU A 191 1.03 -20.88 -5.55
CA GLU A 191 -0.44 -20.87 -5.49
C GLU A 191 -0.97 -19.64 -4.74
N ILE A 192 -0.43 -19.36 -3.55
CA ILE A 192 -0.78 -18.17 -2.74
C ILE A 192 -0.49 -16.88 -3.55
N PHE A 193 0.62 -16.84 -4.29
CA PHE A 193 0.98 -15.70 -5.12
C PHE A 193 -0.01 -15.50 -6.27
N THR A 194 -0.40 -16.56 -6.98
CA THR A 194 -1.40 -16.48 -8.05
C THR A 194 -2.77 -16.06 -7.53
N GLU A 195 -3.20 -16.61 -6.39
CA GLU A 195 -4.45 -16.22 -5.74
C GLU A 195 -4.43 -14.74 -5.33
N MET A 196 -3.30 -14.24 -4.83
CA MET A 196 -3.11 -12.82 -4.56
C MET A 196 -3.29 -11.96 -5.82
N LEU A 197 -2.67 -12.34 -6.94
CA LEU A 197 -2.79 -11.60 -8.21
C LEU A 197 -4.22 -11.59 -8.74
N GLU A 198 -4.91 -12.73 -8.70
CA GLU A 198 -6.32 -12.86 -9.07
C GLU A 198 -7.21 -11.99 -8.17
N GLY A 199 -6.97 -12.00 -6.86
CA GLY A 199 -7.67 -11.16 -5.90
C GLY A 199 -7.49 -9.66 -6.15
N ILE A 200 -6.31 -9.23 -6.62
CA ILE A 200 -6.07 -7.83 -7.05
C ILE A 200 -6.89 -7.52 -8.31
N LYS A 201 -6.85 -8.39 -9.33
CA LYS A 201 -7.62 -8.22 -10.58
C LYS A 201 -9.12 -8.13 -10.30
N GLN A 202 -9.65 -9.05 -9.50
CA GLN A 202 -11.07 -9.08 -9.14
C GLN A 202 -11.48 -7.82 -8.39
N PHE A 203 -10.67 -7.36 -7.42
CA PHE A 203 -10.93 -6.11 -6.71
C PHE A 203 -10.99 -4.91 -7.66
N MET A 204 -10.08 -4.82 -8.63
CA MET A 204 -10.05 -3.72 -9.58
C MET A 204 -11.23 -3.74 -10.54
N ALA A 205 -11.61 -4.91 -11.03
CA ALA A 205 -12.80 -5.08 -11.87
C ALA A 205 -14.08 -4.67 -11.11
N GLN A 206 -14.23 -5.11 -9.86
CA GLN A 206 -15.33 -4.71 -9.00
C GLN A 206 -15.31 -3.20 -8.73
N THR A 207 -14.14 -2.61 -8.48
CA THR A 207 -14.00 -1.17 -8.25
C THR A 207 -14.46 -0.37 -9.47
N LEU A 208 -14.05 -0.79 -10.67
CA LEU A 208 -14.43 -0.13 -11.93
C LEU A 208 -15.94 -0.16 -12.15
N VAL A 209 -16.57 -1.32 -11.97
CA VAL A 209 -18.01 -1.50 -12.28
C VAL A 209 -18.92 -1.07 -11.13
N ARG A 210 -18.49 -1.10 -9.86
CA ARG A 210 -19.35 -0.72 -8.72
C ARG A 210 -19.27 0.75 -8.33
N VAL A 211 -18.22 1.47 -8.73
CA VAL A 211 -18.06 2.87 -8.31
C VAL A 211 -19.25 3.72 -8.80
N GLN A 212 -19.89 4.43 -7.88
CA GLN A 212 -20.97 5.37 -8.17
C GLN A 212 -20.40 6.79 -8.21
N ILE A 213 -20.61 7.46 -9.35
CA ILE A 213 -20.13 8.83 -9.56
C ILE A 213 -21.24 9.79 -9.18
N THR A 214 -21.08 10.48 -8.05
CA THR A 214 -21.96 11.59 -7.67
C THR A 214 -21.44 12.88 -8.28
N LYS A 215 -22.24 13.54 -9.14
CA LYS A 215 -21.96 14.92 -9.57
C LYS A 215 -22.16 15.83 -8.38
N ASN A 216 -21.07 16.24 -7.75
CA ASN A 216 -21.10 17.23 -6.69
C ASN A 216 -20.46 18.51 -7.25
N GLU A 217 -21.27 19.47 -7.67
CA GLU A 217 -20.82 20.68 -8.38
C GLU A 217 -19.87 21.57 -7.52
N GLU A 218 -19.84 21.36 -6.21
CA GLU A 218 -19.09 22.20 -5.27
C GLU A 218 -17.71 21.66 -4.85
N SER A 219 -17.33 20.42 -5.20
CA SER A 219 -16.35 19.67 -4.38
C SER A 219 -14.90 19.58 -4.88
N TYR A 220 -14.52 20.20 -6.01
CA TYR A 220 -13.12 20.19 -6.47
C TYR A 220 -12.40 21.55 -6.36
N GLN A 221 -12.69 22.34 -5.32
CA GLN A 221 -11.66 23.25 -4.82
C GLN A 221 -10.61 22.42 -4.08
N ARG A 222 -9.58 21.97 -4.82
CA ARG A 222 -8.34 21.45 -4.25
C ARG A 222 -7.82 22.55 -3.32
N LYS A 223 -8.13 22.47 -2.01
CA LYS A 223 -7.60 23.39 -1.01
C LYS A 223 -6.09 23.27 -1.12
N THR A 224 -5.48 24.28 -1.74
CA THR A 224 -4.04 24.35 -1.91
C THR A 224 -3.47 24.14 -0.51
N PRO A 225 -2.55 23.18 -0.29
CA PRO A 225 -1.98 23.00 1.03
C PRO A 225 -1.44 24.38 1.44
N ALA A 226 -1.97 24.90 2.56
CA ALA A 226 -1.54 26.17 3.10
C ALA A 226 -0.01 26.13 3.11
N LYS A 227 0.63 27.10 2.42
CA LYS A 227 2.09 27.22 2.35
C LYS A 227 2.62 26.87 3.74
N ARG A 228 3.35 25.75 3.86
CA ARG A 228 4.08 25.42 5.08
C ARG A 228 4.91 26.65 5.40
N THR A 229 4.53 27.38 6.44
CA THR A 229 5.37 28.39 7.04
C THR A 229 6.64 27.67 7.43
N ILE A 230 7.73 27.96 6.73
CA ILE A 230 9.06 27.51 7.12
C ILE A 230 9.31 28.21 8.45
N GLU A 231 9.14 27.48 9.55
CA GLU A 231 9.60 27.94 10.86
C GLU A 231 11.11 27.98 10.80
N SER A 232 11.64 29.19 10.66
CA SER A 232 13.06 29.47 10.79
C SER A 232 13.47 29.24 12.25
N HIS A 233 14.05 28.08 12.55
CA HIS A 233 14.79 27.85 13.78
C HIS A 233 16.10 28.63 13.77
N SER A 234 16.00 29.95 13.94
CA SER A 234 17.15 30.81 14.20
C SER A 234 16.90 31.58 15.49
N ALA A 235 17.10 30.93 16.63
CA ALA A 235 17.74 31.52 17.81
C ALA A 235 17.63 30.61 19.04
N ARG A 236 18.81 30.34 19.64
CA ARG A 236 19.06 30.08 21.07
C ARG A 236 18.64 28.70 21.60
N GLY A 237 19.53 27.84 22.08
CA GLY A 237 20.78 28.16 22.78
C GLY A 237 20.50 28.83 24.12
N ALA A 238 19.84 28.11 25.04
CA ALA A 238 19.77 28.39 26.48
C ALA A 238 18.98 27.28 27.20
N PHE A 239 19.61 26.13 27.47
CA PHE A 239 19.15 25.24 28.54
C PHE A 239 20.26 25.17 29.59
N ALA A 240 20.21 26.13 30.51
CA ALA A 240 20.90 26.12 31.79
C ALA A 240 19.89 26.56 32.86
N SER A 241 19.93 25.85 33.99
CA SER A 241 19.19 26.05 35.26
C SER A 241 17.69 25.72 35.32
N GLU A 242 17.46 24.58 35.97
CA GLU A 242 16.79 24.46 37.28
C GLU A 242 15.26 24.56 37.39
N SER A 243 14.71 23.38 37.70
CA SER A 243 13.92 23.07 38.90
C SER A 243 12.60 23.80 39.13
N GLN A 244 11.48 23.07 39.00
CA GLN A 244 10.64 22.62 40.13
C GLN A 244 9.21 22.32 39.66
N GLY A 245 8.75 21.09 39.95
CA GLY A 245 7.41 20.82 40.48
C GLY A 245 6.23 20.73 39.49
N PRO A 246 5.43 19.63 39.52
CA PRO A 246 4.21 19.52 38.73
C PRO A 246 3.02 20.16 39.47
N ARG A 247 2.22 20.98 38.79
CA ARG A 247 0.84 21.26 39.22
C ARG A 247 -0.14 21.13 38.06
N ARG A 248 -1.08 20.23 38.31
CA ARG A 248 -2.30 19.90 37.56
C ARG A 248 -3.43 20.78 38.10
N VAL A 249 -4.31 21.34 37.25
CA VAL A 249 -5.77 21.63 37.38
C VAL A 249 -6.15 22.38 36.08
N GLN A 250 -6.86 21.81 35.11
CA GLN A 250 -8.32 21.52 34.99
C GLN A 250 -9.19 22.77 34.68
N GLY A 251 -9.87 22.72 33.53
CA GLY A 251 -11.17 23.36 33.28
C GLY A 251 -11.16 24.80 32.74
N GLY A 252 -11.88 25.02 31.62
CA GLY A 252 -12.38 26.34 31.26
C GLY A 252 -12.43 26.62 29.76
N ASP A 253 -13.65 26.64 29.24
CA ASP A 253 -14.08 27.00 27.89
C ASP A 253 -13.25 28.09 27.19
N HIS A 254 -12.84 27.80 25.95
CA HIS A 254 -12.22 28.80 25.07
C HIS A 254 -13.27 29.80 24.57
N ALA A 255 -13.45 30.88 25.33
CA ALA A 255 -13.96 32.13 24.82
C ALA A 255 -12.99 32.70 23.76
N ALA A 256 -13.55 33.15 22.63
CA ALA A 256 -12.81 33.63 21.47
C ALA A 256 -11.88 34.81 21.83
N ALA A 257 -10.59 34.65 21.53
CA ALA A 257 -9.58 35.68 21.70
C ALA A 257 -9.78 36.83 20.70
N VAL A 258 -10.28 37.97 21.18
CA VAL A 258 -10.30 39.22 20.41
C VAL A 258 -8.89 39.82 20.41
N THR A 259 -8.25 39.84 19.25
CA THR A 259 -6.93 40.45 19.08
C THR A 259 -7.07 41.96 18.87
N VAL A 260 -6.56 42.76 19.82
CA VAL A 260 -6.52 44.22 19.72
C VAL A 260 -5.43 44.63 18.72
N ARG A 261 -5.83 45.20 17.59
CA ARG A 261 -4.94 45.81 16.59
C ARG A 261 -4.45 47.16 17.14
N ARG A 262 -3.13 47.37 17.18
CA ARG A 262 -2.56 48.66 17.62
C ARG A 262 -2.59 49.66 16.47
N ASP A 263 -3.09 50.87 16.74
CA ASP A 263 -3.21 51.95 15.76
C ASP A 263 -1.87 52.59 15.37
N GLN A 264 -0.78 52.28 16.08
CA GLN A 264 0.55 52.81 15.77
C GLN A 264 1.64 51.72 15.69
N PRO A 265 2.63 51.90 14.80
CA PRO A 265 3.74 50.97 14.64
C PRO A 265 4.54 50.84 15.94
N LYS A 266 4.97 49.60 16.24
CA LYS A 266 5.74 49.29 17.45
C LYS A 266 7.11 49.96 17.36
N VAL A 267 7.30 51.05 18.10
CA VAL A 267 8.59 51.75 18.18
C VAL A 267 9.62 50.83 18.83
N GLY A 268 10.71 50.56 18.11
CA GLY A 268 11.81 49.74 18.59
C GLY A 268 12.67 50.49 19.61
N ARG A 269 13.33 49.73 20.50
CA ARG A 269 14.14 50.27 21.60
C ARG A 269 15.23 51.27 21.15
N ASN A 270 15.72 51.16 19.91
CA ASN A 270 16.75 52.03 19.35
C ASN A 270 16.22 53.09 18.36
N ASP A 271 14.93 53.11 18.05
CA ASP A 271 14.33 54.03 17.08
C ASP A 271 14.23 55.45 17.66
N PRO A 272 14.09 56.48 16.81
CA PRO A 272 13.82 57.84 17.27
C PRO A 272 12.57 57.87 18.16
N CYS A 273 12.67 58.54 19.30
CA CYS A 273 11.54 58.60 20.23
C CYS A 273 10.40 59.44 19.63
N PRO A 274 9.14 58.96 19.64
CA PRO A 274 8.01 59.63 18.97
C PRO A 274 7.62 60.97 19.60
N CYS A 275 8.18 61.33 20.75
CA CYS A 275 7.99 62.65 21.37
C CYS A 275 8.80 63.78 20.69
N GLY A 276 9.55 63.49 19.61
CA GLY A 276 10.32 64.48 18.87
C GLY A 276 11.60 64.96 19.57
N SER A 277 12.02 64.32 20.68
CA SER A 277 13.19 64.74 21.47
C SER A 277 14.55 64.54 20.80
N GLY A 278 14.61 63.97 19.59
CA GLY A 278 15.85 63.65 18.88
C GLY A 278 16.69 62.50 19.48
N LYS A 279 16.26 61.89 20.60
CA LYS A 279 16.95 60.78 21.29
C LYS A 279 16.35 59.42 20.88
N LYS A 280 17.15 58.34 20.97
CA LYS A 280 16.65 56.95 20.81
C LYS A 280 15.65 56.60 21.93
N TYR A 281 14.64 55.79 21.63
CA TYR A 281 13.52 55.46 22.54
C TYR A 281 14.00 55.00 23.92
N LYS A 282 15.00 54.10 24.01
CA LYS A 282 15.58 53.62 25.28
C LYS A 282 16.20 54.68 26.18
N TYR A 283 16.56 55.84 25.64
CA TYR A 283 17.13 56.95 26.40
C TYR A 283 16.09 58.05 26.68
N CYS A 284 14.83 57.82 26.32
CA CYS A 284 13.71 58.73 26.54
C CYS A 284 12.52 57.97 27.15
N HIS A 285 11.42 57.78 26.44
CA HIS A 285 10.20 57.13 26.96
C HIS A 285 10.41 55.64 27.28
N GLY A 286 11.40 55.00 26.68
CA GLY A 286 11.81 53.62 26.97
C GLY A 286 12.86 53.50 28.08
N ARG A 287 13.16 54.57 28.85
CA ARG A 287 14.17 54.53 29.91
C ARG A 287 13.64 53.85 31.18
N ASN A 288 12.32 53.90 31.41
CA ASN A 288 11.62 53.31 32.57
C ASN A 288 10.46 52.38 32.16
N ALA A 289 10.37 51.99 30.88
CA ALA A 289 9.33 51.12 30.34
C ALA A 289 9.83 49.68 30.15
#